data_AF-A0A382JR19-F1
#
_entry.id   AF-A0A382JR19-F1
#
_cell.length_a   1.000
_cell.length_b   1.000
_cell.length_c   1.000
_cell.angle_alpha   90.00
_cell.angle_beta   90.00
_cell.angle_gamma   90.00
#
_symmetry.space_group_name_H-M   'P 1'
#
loop_
_entity.id
_entity.type
_entity.pdbx_description
1 polymer ?
#
loop_
_entity_poly.entity_id
_entity_poly.type
_entity_poly.pdbx_seq_one_letter_code
_entity_poly.pdbx_strand_id
1 'polypeptide(L)'
;MQFKVSAKRNKYLAEWAGSKLGKNDEQRQNYVQEVIKADLEEAGDEDVFRKVKKDFENSAINIDDSEIRNQMSLALERAKKDFE
;
A
#
# COMPACT_ATOMS: atom_id res chain seq x y z
N MET A 1 -8.17 16.03 -8.10
CA MET A 1 -7.06 15.10 -8.41
C MET A 1 -6.59 14.27 -7.22
N GLN A 2 -6.65 14.80 -5.99
CA GLN A 2 -6.18 14.10 -4.78
C GLN A 2 -6.73 12.67 -4.65
N PHE A 3 -8.04 12.44 -4.83
CA PHE A 3 -8.60 11.08 -4.80
C PHE A 3 -7.98 10.10 -5.81
N LYS A 4 -7.67 10.56 -7.03
CA LYS A 4 -7.02 9.72 -8.06
C LYS A 4 -5.58 9.40 -7.68
N VAL A 5 -4.86 10.38 -7.12
CA VAL A 5 -3.49 10.22 -6.63
C VAL A 5 -3.44 9.27 -5.43
N SER A 6 -4.33 9.41 -4.44
CA SER A 6 -4.38 8.52 -3.27
C SER A 6 -4.70 7.07 -3.65
N ALA A 7 -5.71 6.85 -4.50
CA ALA A 7 -6.03 5.51 -5.00
C ALA A 7 -4.84 4.88 -5.73
N LYS A 8 -4.09 5.67 -6.51
CA LYS A 8 -2.91 5.21 -7.24
C LYS A 8 -1.71 4.95 -6.32
N ARG A 9 -1.47 5.79 -5.31
CA ARG A 9 -0.49 5.54 -4.24
C ARG A 9 -0.76 4.21 -3.57
N ASN A 10 -2.02 3.97 -3.15
CA ASN A 10 -2.41 2.73 -2.47
C ASN A 10 -2.21 1.51 -3.35
N LYS A 11 -2.51 1.62 -4.65
CA LYS A 11 -2.18 0.58 -5.62
C LYS A 11 -0.68 0.28 -5.64
N TYR A 12 0.18 1.29 -5.75
CA TYR A 12 1.63 1.07 -5.80
C TYR A 12 2.19 0.45 -4.52
N LEU A 13 1.72 0.91 -3.37
CA LEU A 13 2.09 0.31 -2.09
C LEU A 13 1.66 -1.16 -2.00
N ALA A 14 0.43 -1.46 -2.40
CA ALA A 14 -0.11 -2.82 -2.39
C ALA A 14 0.61 -3.74 -3.39
N GLU A 15 1.02 -3.25 -4.55
CA GLU A 15 1.84 -4.02 -5.51
C GLU A 15 3.20 -4.38 -4.91
N TRP A 16 3.87 -3.42 -4.25
CA TRP A 16 5.13 -3.67 -3.54
C TRP A 16 4.96 -4.68 -2.40
N ALA A 17 4.00 -4.44 -1.50
CA ALA A 17 3.76 -5.31 -0.36
C ALA A 17 3.30 -6.70 -0.82
N GLY A 18 2.41 -6.78 -1.80
CA GLY A 18 1.95 -8.04 -2.39
C GLY A 18 3.10 -8.86 -3.01
N SER A 19 4.06 -8.20 -3.66
CA SER A 19 5.27 -8.88 -4.16
C SER A 19 6.12 -9.45 -3.03
N LYS A 20 6.33 -8.68 -1.94
CA LYS A 20 7.07 -9.15 -0.76
C LYS A 20 6.36 -10.30 -0.04
N LEU A 21 5.03 -10.28 0.00
CA LEU A 21 4.16 -11.33 0.54
C LEU A 21 4.10 -12.59 -0.36
N GLY A 22 4.81 -12.61 -1.49
CA GLY A 22 4.81 -13.76 -2.41
C GLY A 22 3.47 -13.98 -3.12
N LYS A 23 2.59 -12.98 -3.16
CA LYS A 23 1.29 -13.06 -3.83
C LYS A 23 1.48 -13.14 -5.34
N ASN A 24 0.72 -14.01 -6.02
CA ASN A 24 0.63 -14.05 -7.49
C ASN A 24 -0.16 -12.85 -8.05
N ASP A 25 -0.26 -12.71 -9.37
CA ASP A 25 -0.93 -11.57 -10.02
C ASP A 25 -2.39 -11.35 -9.56
N GLU A 26 -3.19 -12.41 -9.51
CA GLU A 26 -4.59 -12.34 -9.07
C GLU A 26 -4.68 -11.93 -7.59
N GLN A 27 -3.88 -12.56 -6.73
CA GLN A 27 -3.80 -12.23 -5.32
C GLN A 27 -3.32 -10.79 -5.08
N ARG A 28 -2.41 -10.27 -5.92
CA ARG A 28 -1.99 -8.87 -5.87
C ARG A 28 -3.11 -7.92 -6.26
N GLN A 29 -3.89 -8.23 -7.30
CA GLN A 29 -5.06 -7.42 -7.66
C GLN A 29 -6.09 -7.36 -6.53
N ASN A 30 -6.37 -8.50 -5.90
CA ASN A 30 -7.25 -8.55 -4.73
C ASN A 30 -6.68 -7.73 -3.56
N TYR A 31 -5.37 -7.87 -3.31
CA TYR A 31 -4.70 -7.14 -2.24
C TYR A 31 -4.72 -5.62 -2.44
N VAL A 32 -4.60 -5.14 -3.70
CA VAL A 32 -4.79 -3.73 -4.04
C VAL A 32 -6.17 -3.24 -3.60
N GLN A 33 -7.23 -4.00 -3.85
CA GLN A 33 -8.58 -3.63 -3.42
C GLN A 33 -8.70 -3.58 -1.90
N GLU A 34 -8.10 -4.54 -1.19
CA GLU A 34 -8.10 -4.56 0.28
C GLU A 34 -7.38 -3.34 0.87
N VAL A 35 -6.23 -2.95 0.31
CA VAL A 35 -5.47 -1.78 0.77
C VAL A 35 -6.22 -0.48 0.48
N ILE A 36 -6.85 -0.35 -0.70
CA ILE A 36 -7.70 0.81 -1.02
C ILE A 36 -8.90 0.89 -0.07
N LYS A 37 -9.50 -0.25 0.30
CA LYS A 37 -10.61 -0.27 1.24
C LYS A 37 -10.22 0.20 2.64
N ALA A 38 -9.03 -0.19 3.11
CA ALA A 38 -8.54 0.24 4.43
C ALA A 38 -8.27 1.76 4.50
N ASP A 39 -7.88 2.39 3.38
CA ASP A 39 -7.72 3.85 3.28
C ASP A 39 -9.02 4.64 3.44
N LEU A 40 -10.18 3.99 3.36
CA LEU A 40 -11.49 4.63 3.48
C LEU A 40 -12.05 4.60 4.92
N GLU A 41 -11.37 3.91 5.85
CA GLU A 41 -11.88 3.68 7.21
C GLU A 41 -11.67 4.89 8.13
N GLU A 42 -10.49 5.52 8.13
CA GLU A 42 -10.23 6.75 8.87
C GLU A 42 -9.59 7.84 7.97
N ALA A 43 -9.60 9.09 8.45
CA ALA A 43 -8.93 10.17 7.75
C ALA A 43 -7.40 10.07 7.95
N GLY A 44 -6.68 9.85 6.86
CA GLY A 44 -5.22 9.77 6.86
C GLY A 44 -4.73 8.45 6.30
N ASP A 45 -3.43 8.18 6.47
CA ASP A 45 -2.76 7.03 5.83
C ASP A 45 -2.35 5.95 6.83
N GLU A 46 -2.67 6.11 8.11
CA GLU A 46 -2.19 5.22 9.17
C GLU A 46 -2.87 3.84 9.11
N ASP A 47 -4.12 3.72 8.65
CA ASP A 47 -4.77 2.42 8.48
C ASP A 47 -4.13 1.58 7.39
N VAL A 48 -3.70 2.24 6.31
CA VAL A 48 -2.93 1.60 5.25
C VAL A 48 -1.61 1.06 5.79
N PHE A 49 -0.88 1.87 6.58
CA PHE A 49 0.35 1.44 7.24
C PHE A 49 0.12 0.24 8.18
N ARG A 50 -0.86 0.34 9.09
CA ARG A 50 -1.19 -0.72 10.06
C ARG A 50 -1.58 -2.02 9.35
N LYS A 51 -2.39 -1.93 8.29
CA LYS A 51 -2.79 -3.09 7.50
C LYS A 51 -1.58 -3.78 6.87
N VAL A 52 -0.75 -3.04 6.13
CA VAL A 52 0.43 -3.60 5.45
C VAL A 52 1.41 -4.21 6.46
N LYS A 53 1.65 -3.53 7.58
CA LYS A 53 2.48 -4.05 8.67
C LYS A 53 1.93 -5.36 9.22
N LYS A 54 0.63 -5.41 9.55
CA LYS A 54 -0.03 -6.61 10.06
C LYS A 54 0.02 -7.76 9.06
N ASP A 55 -0.11 -7.49 7.77
CA ASP A 55 -0.03 -8.51 6.72
C ASP A 55 1.38 -9.13 6.63
N PHE A 56 2.43 -8.33 6.82
CA PHE A 56 3.80 -8.83 6.93
C PHE A 56 4.02 -9.67 8.18
N GLU A 57 3.54 -9.18 9.34
CA GLU A 57 3.61 -9.92 10.61
C GLU A 57 2.89 -11.28 10.51
N ASN A 58 1.68 -11.31 9.95
CA ASN A 58 0.91 -12.54 9.71
C ASN A 58 1.62 -13.52 8.76
N SER A 59 2.46 -13.00 7.87
CA SER A 59 3.24 -13.80 6.92
C SER A 59 4.63 -14.14 7.45
N ALA A 60 4.92 -13.84 8.72
CA ALA A 60 6.22 -13.99 9.35
C ALA A 60 7.37 -13.28 8.61
N ILE A 61 7.06 -12.21 7.88
CA ILE A 61 8.03 -11.36 7.19
C ILE A 61 8.38 -10.20 8.12
N ASN A 62 9.65 -10.08 8.47
CA ASN A 62 10.13 -8.96 9.28
C ASN A 62 10.50 -7.79 8.36
N ILE A 63 9.74 -6.70 8.44
CA ILE A 63 10.00 -5.44 7.74
C ILE A 63 9.93 -4.31 8.76
N ASP A 64 10.88 -3.38 8.67
CA ASP A 64 10.93 -2.23 9.56
C ASP A 64 9.83 -1.21 9.23
N ASP A 65 9.30 -0.55 10.25
CA ASP A 65 8.28 0.50 10.11
C ASP A 65 8.75 1.63 9.20
N SER A 66 10.04 2.00 9.27
CA SER A 66 10.63 3.02 8.42
C SER A 66 10.64 2.63 6.95
N GLU A 67 10.84 1.36 6.63
CA GLU A 67 10.79 0.87 5.25
C GLU A 67 9.37 0.99 4.69
N ILE A 68 8.34 0.59 5.45
CA ILE A 68 6.94 0.72 5.01
C ILE A 68 6.60 2.20 4.77
N ARG A 69 6.96 3.08 5.71
CA ARG A 69 6.71 4.52 5.59
C ARG A 69 7.45 5.14 4.41
N ASN A 70 8.70 4.75 4.17
CA ASN A 70 9.46 5.17 3.00
C ASN A 70 8.76 4.75 1.70
N GLN A 71 8.30 3.50 1.61
CA GLN A 71 7.57 3.02 0.43
C GLN A 71 6.24 3.75 0.22
N MET A 72 5.54 4.15 1.28
CA MET A 72 4.35 5.00 1.17
C MET A 72 4.67 6.37 0.54
N SER A 73 5.77 7.00 0.96
CA SER A 73 6.24 8.26 0.38
C SER A 73 6.62 8.10 -1.09
N LEU A 74 7.41 7.08 -1.43
CA LEU A 74 7.81 6.78 -2.81
C LEU A 74 6.60 6.49 -3.71
N ALA A 75 5.64 5.72 -3.21
CA ALA A 75 4.39 5.44 -3.90
C ALA A 75 3.57 6.72 -4.16
N LEU A 76 3.57 7.66 -3.21
CA LEU A 76 2.87 8.93 -3.35
C LEU A 76 3.54 9.83 -4.38
N GLU A 77 4.86 9.94 -4.36
CA GLU A 77 5.63 10.69 -5.36
C GLU A 77 5.43 10.13 -6.77
N ARG A 78 5.50 8.80 -6.91
CA ARG A 78 5.21 8.13 -8.18
C ARG A 78 3.79 8.39 -8.65
N ALA A 79 2.81 8.28 -7.75
CA ALA A 79 1.42 8.54 -8.08
C ALA A 79 1.21 10.00 -8.52
N LYS A 80 1.84 10.98 -7.87
CA LYS A 80 1.75 12.39 -8.30
C LYS A 80 2.24 12.57 -9.74
N LYS A 81 3.41 12.01 -10.08
CA LYS A 81 4.00 12.09 -11.43
C LYS A 81 3.12 11.50 -12.53
N ASP A 82 2.32 10.48 -12.24
CA ASP A 82 1.39 9.90 -13.21
C ASP A 82 0.19 10.81 -13.55
N PHE A 83 -0.07 11.83 -12.73
CA PHE A 83 -1.19 12.77 -12.89
C PHE A 83 -0.73 14.23 -13.05
N GLU A 84 0.57 14.46 -13.19
CA GLU A 84 1.14 15.75 -13.62
C GLU A 84 0.86 16.01 -15.11
#